data_AF-K1SXM1-F1
#
_entry.id   AF-K1SXM1-F1
#
_cell.length_a   1.000
_cell.length_b   1.000
_cell.length_c   1.000
_cell.angle_alpha   90.00
_cell.angle_beta   90.00
_cell.angle_gamma   90.00
#
_symmetry.space_group_name_H-M   'P 1'
#
loop_
_entity.id
_entity.type
_entity.pdbx_description
1 polymer ?
#
loop_
_entity_poly.entity_id
_entity_poly.type
_entity_poly.pdbx_seq_one_letter_code
_entity_poly.pdbx_strand_id
1 'polypeptide(L)'
;MNVSSNTRVSSHGRISESVNADANDGKLSAHLNYNYRTSDGWQLNPYEESKGELVETTKKPVYKNHSHNVSQTLSYAATERLSLHLNGNLFISENDRTGAYDYNNRHQSYTVGGTAKYLLAKRASYIEGNISTTNFRSFYDYINDAKTHKTGDEVLSKDQ
;
A
#
# COMPACT_ATOMS: atom_id res chain seq x y z
N MET A 1 -19.75 14.47 9.94
CA MET A 1 -18.38 13.92 9.82
C MET A 1 -18.28 12.74 10.76
N ASN A 2 -17.77 11.60 10.29
CA ASN A 2 -17.51 10.41 11.10
C ASN A 2 -16.03 10.07 10.99
N VAL A 3 -15.39 9.72 12.10
CA VAL A 3 -14.03 9.21 12.11
C VAL A 3 -14.01 7.97 12.99
N SER A 4 -13.42 6.89 12.49
CA SER A 4 -13.22 5.65 13.22
C SER A 4 -11.80 5.16 13.07
N SER A 5 -11.26 4.54 14.10
CA SER A 5 -9.97 3.88 14.06
C SER A 5 -10.03 2.50 14.69
N ASN A 6 -9.20 1.59 14.22
CA ASN A 6 -9.05 0.25 14.75
C ASN A 6 -7.58 -0.16 14.73
N THR A 7 -7.04 -0.54 15.88
CA THR A 7 -5.67 -1.03 16.01
C THR A 7 -5.71 -2.44 16.56
N ARG A 8 -4.99 -3.35 15.90
CA ARG A 8 -4.84 -4.75 16.32
C ARG A 8 -3.37 -5.09 16.42
N VAL A 9 -3.02 -5.71 17.54
CA VAL A 9 -1.69 -6.29 17.79
C VAL A 9 -1.81 -7.81 17.82
N SER A 10 -0.83 -8.50 17.23
CA SER A 10 -0.76 -9.96 17.20
C SER A 10 0.69 -10.45 17.32
N SER A 11 0.90 -11.78 17.32
CA SER A 11 2.21 -12.40 17.47
C SER A 11 3.24 -11.89 16.45
N HIS A 12 4.54 -11.97 16.78
CA HIS A 12 5.66 -11.57 15.92
C HIS A 12 5.67 -10.06 15.59
N GLY A 13 5.33 -9.23 16.58
CA GLY A 13 5.32 -7.76 16.45
C GLY A 13 4.34 -7.26 15.38
N ARG A 14 3.35 -8.08 15.01
CA ARG A 14 2.42 -7.75 13.94
C ARG A 14 1.39 -6.74 14.43
N ILE A 15 1.44 -5.54 13.88
CA ILE A 15 0.50 -4.45 14.17
C ILE A 15 -0.25 -4.13 12.88
N SER A 16 -1.56 -3.95 12.98
CA SER A 16 -2.39 -3.40 11.90
C SER A 16 -3.27 -2.30 12.44
N GLU A 17 -3.19 -1.12 11.83
CA GLU A 17 -4.01 0.05 12.16
C GLU A 17 -4.83 0.44 10.95
N SER A 18 -6.09 0.78 11.15
CA SER A 18 -6.93 1.38 10.12
C SER A 18 -7.64 2.59 10.67
N VAL A 19 -7.69 3.66 9.87
CA VAL A 19 -8.40 4.90 10.17
C VAL A 19 -9.31 5.20 8.99
N ASN A 20 -10.60 5.42 9.27
CA ASN A 20 -11.59 5.84 8.28
C ASN A 20 -12.12 7.21 8.68
N ALA A 21 -12.22 8.11 7.72
CA ALA A 21 -12.81 9.43 7.90
C ALA A 21 -13.79 9.72 6.77
N ASP A 22 -15.03 10.03 7.14
CA ASP A 22 -16.13 10.28 6.23
C ASP A 22 -16.69 11.69 6.48
N ALA A 23 -16.75 12.48 5.42
CA ALA A 23 -17.42 13.77 5.39
C ALA A 23 -18.51 13.74 4.33
N ASN A 24 -19.67 14.28 4.67
CA ASN A 24 -20.79 14.41 3.74
C ASN A 24 -21.44 15.76 3.95
N ASP A 25 -21.58 16.52 2.86
CA ASP A 25 -22.22 17.82 2.81
C ASP A 25 -23.15 17.88 1.60
N GLY A 26 -24.33 17.29 1.77
CA GLY A 26 -25.40 17.24 0.77
C GLY A 26 -25.00 16.51 -0.51
N LYS A 27 -24.50 17.27 -1.49
CA LYS A 27 -24.09 16.75 -2.81
C LYS A 27 -22.65 16.23 -2.83
N LEU A 28 -21.81 16.62 -1.87
CA LEU A 28 -20.41 16.24 -1.82
C LEU A 28 -20.18 15.25 -0.69
N SER A 29 -19.60 14.08 -0.99
CA SER A 29 -19.10 13.15 0.02
C SER A 29 -17.63 12.86 -0.18
N ALA A 30 -16.87 12.75 0.90
CA ALA A 30 -15.47 12.40 0.89
C ALA A 30 -15.26 11.24 1.87
N HIS A 31 -14.54 10.22 1.40
CA HIS A 31 -14.20 9.04 2.16
C HIS A 31 -12.68 8.90 2.11
N LEU A 32 -12.03 8.88 3.27
CA LEU A 32 -10.60 8.67 3.41
C LEU A 32 -10.39 7.43 4.26
N ASN A 33 -9.53 6.53 3.79
CA ASN A 33 -9.14 5.35 4.53
C ASN A 33 -7.61 5.22 4.52
N TYR A 34 -7.03 5.11 5.71
CA TYR A 34 -5.62 4.85 5.92
C TYR A 34 -5.45 3.49 6.59
N ASN A 35 -4.53 2.66 6.10
CA ASN A 35 -4.14 1.42 6.74
C ASN A 35 -2.62 1.38 6.89
N TYR A 36 -2.18 1.07 8.09
CA TYR A 36 -0.79 0.76 8.40
C TYR A 36 -0.69 -0.70 8.83
N ARG A 37 0.33 -1.41 8.34
CA ARG A 37 0.67 -2.74 8.85
C ARG A 37 2.16 -2.86 9.02
N THR A 38 2.60 -3.53 10.07
CA THR A 38 4.00 -3.88 10.28
C THR A 38 4.12 -5.27 10.89
N SER A 39 5.28 -5.90 10.74
CA SER A 39 5.62 -7.23 11.25
C SER A 39 7.13 -7.29 11.48
N ASP A 40 7.61 -7.84 12.59
CA ASP A 40 9.05 -7.98 12.88
C ASP A 40 9.74 -9.06 12.01
N GLY A 41 8.94 -9.76 11.21
CA GLY A 41 9.36 -10.94 10.48
C GLY A 41 9.54 -12.14 11.41
N TRP A 42 9.85 -13.30 10.83
CA TRP A 42 10.18 -14.47 11.62
C TRP A 42 11.20 -15.33 10.90
N GLN A 43 12.09 -15.91 11.69
CA GLN A 43 13.09 -16.87 11.25
C GLN A 43 12.65 -18.27 11.65
N LEU A 44 12.68 -19.22 10.71
CA LEU A 44 12.30 -20.61 10.99
C LEU A 44 13.47 -21.42 11.60
N ASN A 45 14.70 -21.16 11.16
CA ASN A 45 15.90 -21.84 11.62
C ASN A 45 17.10 -20.86 11.61
N PRO A 46 17.94 -20.80 12.67
CA PRO A 46 19.20 -20.06 12.67
C PRO A 46 20.28 -20.60 11.72
N TYR A 47 20.08 -21.79 11.13
CA TYR A 47 21.03 -22.41 10.20
C TYR A 47 20.45 -22.58 8.79
N GLU A 48 21.30 -22.42 7.79
CA GLU A 48 21.04 -22.72 6.37
C GLU A 48 22.09 -23.73 5.87
N GLU A 49 21.72 -24.62 4.97
CA GLU A 49 22.68 -25.54 4.35
C GLU A 49 23.39 -24.83 3.19
N SER A 50 24.72 -24.69 3.28
CA SER A 50 25.55 -24.15 2.22
C SER A 50 26.65 -25.14 1.88
N LYS A 51 26.64 -25.65 0.65
CA LYS A 51 27.63 -26.63 0.14
C LYS A 51 27.77 -27.89 1.02
N GLY A 52 26.69 -28.33 1.67
CA GLY A 52 26.67 -29.53 2.52
C GLY A 52 27.04 -29.30 3.99
N GLU A 53 27.29 -28.05 4.40
CA GLU A 53 27.53 -27.67 5.80
C GLU A 53 26.42 -26.75 6.32
N LEU A 54 26.04 -26.92 7.59
CA LEU A 54 25.12 -26.00 8.27
C LEU A 54 25.89 -24.73 8.65
N VAL A 55 25.52 -23.61 8.04
CA VAL A 55 26.08 -22.30 8.35
C VAL A 55 25.04 -21.43 9.05
N GLU A 56 25.47 -20.63 10.02
CA GLU A 56 24.59 -19.64 10.65
C GLU A 56 24.08 -18.64 9.62
N THR A 57 22.78 -18.35 9.65
CA THR A 57 22.13 -17.44 8.73
C THR A 57 21.29 -16.43 9.50
N THR A 58 21.30 -15.20 9.05
CA THR A 58 20.37 -14.13 9.45
C THR A 58 19.19 -14.03 8.50
N LYS A 59 19.17 -14.84 7.42
CA LYS A 59 18.08 -14.84 6.44
C LYS A 59 16.79 -15.28 7.11
N LYS A 60 15.77 -14.44 7.00
CA LYS A 60 14.43 -14.73 7.47
C LYS A 60 13.57 -15.17 6.28
N PRO A 61 12.81 -16.28 6.39
CA PRO A 61 11.78 -16.62 5.41
C PRO A 61 10.75 -15.49 5.25
N VAL A 62 10.48 -14.76 6.34
CA VAL A 62 9.70 -13.51 6.28
C VAL A 62 10.49 -12.40 6.96
N TYR A 63 10.89 -11.43 6.16
CA TYR A 63 11.57 -10.23 6.60
C TYR A 63 10.63 -9.34 7.42
N LYS A 64 11.24 -8.46 8.21
CA LYS A 64 10.49 -7.37 8.83
C LYS A 64 9.90 -6.54 7.69
N ASN A 65 8.63 -6.19 7.80
CA ASN A 65 7.98 -5.41 6.77
C ASN A 65 7.08 -4.36 7.39
N HIS A 66 6.86 -3.28 6.63
CA HIS A 66 5.82 -2.33 6.94
C HIS A 66 5.17 -1.84 5.65
N SER A 67 3.89 -1.48 5.74
CA SER A 67 3.12 -1.00 4.61
C SER A 67 2.15 0.08 5.03
N HIS A 68 2.00 1.06 4.14
CA HIS A 68 1.09 2.18 4.23
C HIS A 68 0.14 2.12 3.04
N ASN A 69 -1.15 2.24 3.30
CA ASN A 69 -2.16 2.31 2.25
C ASN A 69 -3.10 3.48 2.55
N VAL A 70 -3.09 4.50 1.70
CA VAL A 70 -4.02 5.62 1.75
C VAL A 70 -4.96 5.51 0.55
N SER A 71 -6.26 5.45 0.78
CA SER A 71 -7.28 5.52 -0.25
C SER A 71 -8.22 6.68 0.03
N GLN A 72 -8.58 7.42 -1.03
CA GLN A 72 -9.51 8.52 -0.95
C GLN A 72 -10.53 8.40 -2.09
N THR A 73 -11.79 8.62 -1.76
CA THR A 73 -12.88 8.74 -2.74
C THR A 73 -13.63 10.03 -2.49
N LEU A 74 -13.75 10.86 -3.52
CA LEU A 74 -14.60 12.06 -3.53
C LEU A 74 -15.80 11.80 -4.45
N SER A 75 -17.01 11.94 -3.94
CA SER A 75 -18.24 11.76 -4.71
C SER A 75 -19.01 13.07 -4.78
N TYR A 76 -19.52 13.40 -5.97
CA TYR A 76 -20.32 14.59 -6.21
C TYR A 76 -21.62 14.24 -6.96
N ALA A 77 -22.76 14.50 -6.33
CA ALA A 77 -24.07 14.37 -6.94
C ALA A 77 -24.40 15.64 -7.75
N ALA A 78 -23.90 15.68 -8.99
CA ALA A 78 -24.11 16.82 -9.89
C ALA A 78 -25.59 17.12 -10.13
N THR A 79 -26.40 16.07 -10.31
CA THR A 79 -27.87 16.15 -10.41
C THR A 79 -28.52 14.94 -9.73
N GLU A 80 -29.85 14.88 -9.68
CA GLU A 80 -30.57 13.67 -9.22
C GLU A 80 -30.29 12.41 -10.06
N ARG A 81 -29.71 12.57 -11.25
CA ARG A 81 -29.42 11.48 -12.18
C ARG A 81 -27.94 11.30 -12.47
N LEU A 82 -27.10 12.31 -12.23
CA LEU A 82 -25.68 12.27 -12.55
C LEU A 82 -24.86 12.34 -11.26
N SER A 83 -24.05 11.32 -11.01
CA SER A 83 -23.02 11.33 -9.98
C SER A 83 -21.63 11.16 -10.59
N LEU A 84 -20.67 11.85 -10.00
CA LEU A 84 -19.26 11.77 -10.34
C LEU A 84 -18.50 11.27 -9.11
N HIS A 85 -17.52 10.40 -9.33
CA HIS A 85 -16.64 9.88 -8.30
C HIS A 85 -15.20 10.06 -8.78
N LEU A 86 -14.33 10.53 -7.91
CA LEU A 86 -12.89 10.54 -8.09
C LEU A 86 -12.28 9.64 -7.04
N ASN A 87 -11.36 8.77 -7.44
CA ASN A 87 -10.67 7.87 -6.53
C ASN A 87 -9.15 8.02 -6.65
N GLY A 88 -8.48 7.98 -5.51
CA GLY A 88 -7.03 7.99 -5.38
C GLY A 88 -6.59 6.90 -4.42
N ASN A 89 -5.51 6.21 -4.73
CA ASN A 89 -4.88 5.24 -3.84
C ASN A 89 -3.36 5.38 -3.90
N LEU A 90 -2.71 5.41 -2.74
CA LEU A 90 -1.26 5.34 -2.59
C LEU A 90 -0.94 4.17 -1.67
N PHE A 91 -0.23 3.20 -2.20
CA PHE A 91 0.27 2.04 -1.45
C PHE A 91 1.80 2.07 -1.44
N ILE A 92 2.40 1.96 -0.27
CA ILE A 92 3.84 1.84 -0.09
C ILE A 92 4.08 0.62 0.79
N SER A 93 4.98 -0.27 0.40
CA SER A 93 5.39 -1.41 1.21
C SER A 93 6.90 -1.56 1.15
N GLU A 94 7.53 -1.73 2.29
CA GLU A 94 8.97 -1.94 2.40
C GLU A 94 9.26 -3.22 3.18
N ASN A 95 10.30 -3.93 2.76
CA ASN A 95 10.87 -5.06 3.49
C ASN A 95 12.26 -4.69 4.00
N ASP A 96 12.43 -4.78 5.31
CA ASP A 96 13.70 -4.63 6.01
C ASP A 96 14.46 -5.97 5.99
N ARG A 97 15.52 -5.99 5.19
CA ARG A 97 16.38 -7.15 4.92
C ARG A 97 17.74 -7.04 5.62
N THR A 98 17.83 -6.17 6.64
CA THR A 98 19.06 -5.92 7.39
C THR A 98 19.70 -7.20 7.92
N GLY A 99 21.01 -7.31 7.73
CA GLY A 99 21.82 -8.44 8.17
C GLY A 99 21.93 -9.60 7.17
N ALA A 100 21.05 -9.66 6.16
CA ALA A 100 21.07 -10.72 5.13
C ALA A 100 21.38 -10.19 3.72
N TYR A 101 21.09 -8.92 3.44
CA TYR A 101 21.29 -8.27 2.14
C TYR A 101 21.79 -6.84 2.31
N ASP A 102 22.34 -6.27 1.23
CA ASP A 102 22.84 -4.89 1.21
C ASP A 102 21.76 -3.84 0.94
N TYR A 103 20.53 -4.27 0.62
CA TYR A 103 19.42 -3.38 0.27
C TYR A 103 18.06 -3.93 0.74
N ASN A 104 17.15 -2.99 1.02
CA ASN A 104 15.72 -3.22 1.22
C ASN A 104 14.96 -3.12 -0.10
N ASN A 105 13.80 -3.79 -0.16
CA ASN A 105 12.91 -3.68 -1.30
C ASN A 105 11.70 -2.83 -0.91
N ARG A 106 11.50 -1.72 -1.61
CA ARG A 106 10.31 -0.88 -1.47
C ARG A 106 9.48 -0.92 -2.73
N HIS A 107 8.18 -1.13 -2.57
CA HIS A 107 7.19 -1.10 -3.63
C HIS A 107 6.25 0.07 -3.39
N GLN A 108 5.97 0.83 -4.43
CA GLN A 108 5.05 1.95 -4.39
C GLN A 108 4.05 1.83 -5.55
N SER A 109 2.76 1.88 -5.25
CA SER A 109 1.70 1.97 -6.25
C SER A 109 0.90 3.24 -6.05
N TYR A 110 0.62 3.95 -7.13
CA TYR A 110 -0.33 5.06 -7.12
C TYR A 110 -1.40 4.84 -8.19
N THR A 111 -2.66 4.80 -7.76
CA THR A 111 -3.82 4.70 -8.64
C THR A 111 -4.63 5.99 -8.56
N VAL A 112 -5.02 6.52 -9.71
CA VAL A 112 -5.98 7.62 -9.81
C VAL A 112 -7.02 7.27 -10.85
N GLY A 113 -8.26 7.63 -10.58
CA GLY A 113 -9.34 7.40 -11.52
C GLY A 113 -10.57 8.25 -11.25
N GLY A 114 -11.56 8.04 -12.10
CA GLY A 114 -12.86 8.62 -11.94
C GLY A 114 -13.94 7.73 -12.54
N THR A 115 -15.14 7.93 -12.02
CA THR A 115 -16.34 7.24 -12.49
C THR A 115 -17.47 8.26 -12.63
N ALA A 116 -18.14 8.24 -13.77
CA ALA A 116 -19.36 9.01 -14.01
C ALA A 116 -20.52 8.03 -14.16
N LYS A 117 -21.58 8.24 -13.39
CA LYS A 117 -22.78 7.41 -13.40
C LYS A 117 -24.00 8.25 -13.70
N TYR A 118 -24.78 7.83 -14.70
CA TYR A 118 -26.00 8.49 -15.14
C TYR A 118 -27.22 7.56 -15.06
N LEU A 119 -28.23 7.94 -14.29
CA LEU A 119 -29.50 7.23 -14.16
C LEU A 119 -30.44 7.56 -15.33
N LEU A 120 -30.98 6.54 -15.98
CA LEU A 120 -31.93 6.66 -17.09
C LEU A 120 -33.32 7.08 -16.60
N ALA A 121 -34.18 7.53 -17.52
CA ALA A 121 -35.46 8.18 -17.20
C ALA A 121 -36.40 7.38 -16.28
N LYS A 122 -36.35 6.04 -16.31
CA LYS A 122 -37.15 5.16 -15.43
C LYS A 122 -36.49 4.88 -14.07
N ARG A 123 -35.32 5.46 -13.77
CA ARG A 123 -34.46 5.23 -12.58
C ARG A 123 -34.12 3.76 -12.27
N ALA A 124 -34.59 2.81 -13.07
CA ALA A 124 -34.34 1.37 -12.97
C ALA A 124 -33.09 0.91 -13.74
N SER A 125 -32.40 1.83 -14.42
CA SER A 125 -31.25 1.53 -15.26
C SER A 125 -30.28 2.70 -15.27
N TYR A 126 -29.00 2.43 -15.48
CA TYR A 126 -27.96 3.44 -15.47
C TYR A 126 -26.88 3.13 -16.51
N ILE A 127 -26.15 4.16 -16.90
CA ILE A 127 -24.91 4.06 -17.67
C ILE A 127 -23.78 4.50 -16.76
N GLU A 128 -22.69 3.76 -16.75
CA GLU A 128 -21.50 4.08 -15.97
C GLU A 128 -20.28 4.04 -16.87
N GLY A 129 -19.46 5.09 -16.79
CA GLY A 129 -18.15 5.15 -17.41
C GLY A 129 -17.09 5.27 -16.32
N ASN A 130 -16.07 4.42 -16.35
CA ASN A 130 -14.94 4.46 -15.45
C ASN A 130 -13.64 4.58 -16.24
N ILE A 131 -12.74 5.44 -15.74
CA ILE A 131 -11.35 5.49 -16.17
C ILE A 131 -10.46 5.41 -14.93
N SER A 132 -9.39 4.63 -15.00
CA SER A 132 -8.36 4.61 -13.97
C SER A 132 -7.00 4.32 -14.57
N THR A 133 -5.97 4.82 -13.92
CA THR A 133 -4.58 4.51 -14.22
C THR A 133 -3.86 4.16 -12.93
N THR A 134 -2.95 3.20 -13.01
CA THR A 134 -2.12 2.76 -11.90
C THR A 134 -0.67 2.77 -12.35
N ASN A 135 0.19 3.42 -11.57
CA ASN A 135 1.63 3.35 -11.75
C ASN A 135 2.23 2.55 -10.60
N PHE A 136 3.12 1.62 -10.91
CA PHE A 136 3.81 0.76 -9.98
C PHE A 136 5.32 0.98 -10.10
N ARG A 137 5.95 1.27 -8.97
CA ARG A 137 7.40 1.46 -8.85
C ARG A 137 7.98 0.51 -7.82
N SER A 138 9.18 0.04 -8.09
CA SER A 138 9.98 -0.70 -7.11
C SER A 138 11.37 -0.12 -7.01
N PHE A 139 11.87 -0.02 -5.79
CA PHE A 139 13.13 0.58 -5.44
C PHE A 139 13.99 -0.41 -4.66
N TYR A 140 15.30 -0.34 -4.89
CA TYR A 140 16.31 -0.89 -4.00
C TYR A 140 16.85 0.25 -3.14
N ASP A 141 16.58 0.16 -1.84
CA ASP A 141 17.04 1.13 -0.86
C ASP A 141 18.27 0.52 -0.16
N TYR A 142 19.48 0.98 -0.49
CA TYR A 142 20.73 0.39 0.00
C TYR A 142 20.96 0.71 1.48
N ILE A 143 21.12 -0.33 2.29
CA ILE A 143 21.34 -0.25 3.75
C ILE A 143 22.79 -0.54 4.15
N ASN A 144 23.59 -1.09 3.22
CA ASN A 144 25.04 -1.24 3.35
C ASN A 144 25.74 -0.77 2.07
N ASP A 145 27.02 -0.41 2.18
CA ASP A 145 27.86 -0.10 1.02
C ASP A 145 28.04 -1.35 0.14
N ALA A 146 27.65 -1.26 -1.13
CA ALA A 146 27.68 -2.37 -2.07
C ALA A 146 28.19 -1.93 -3.44
N LYS A 147 29.38 -2.41 -3.80
CA LYS A 147 30.05 -2.10 -5.09
C LYS A 147 30.11 -0.59 -5.38
N THR A 148 29.21 -0.12 -6.24
CA THR A 148 29.10 1.27 -6.70
C THR A 148 28.08 2.09 -5.93
N HIS A 149 27.33 1.47 -5.01
CA HIS A 149 26.26 2.10 -4.24
C HIS A 149 26.66 2.27 -2.78
N LYS A 150 26.26 3.41 -2.22
CA LYS A 150 26.48 3.78 -0.83
C LYS A 150 25.22 3.53 -0.01
N THR A 151 25.42 3.34 1.28
CA THR A 151 24.33 3.32 2.25
C THR A 151 23.49 4.60 2.11
N GLY A 152 22.18 4.45 1.93
CA GLY A 152 21.25 5.55 1.68
C GLY A 152 20.92 5.79 0.19
N ASP A 153 21.60 5.10 -0.74
CA ASP A 153 21.26 5.19 -2.16
C ASP A 153 19.91 4.52 -2.45
N GLU A 154 19.06 5.21 -3.21
CA GLU A 154 17.80 4.68 -3.74
C GLU A 154 17.95 4.46 -5.24
N VAL A 155 17.69 3.23 -5.70
CA VAL A 155 17.74 2.88 -7.12
C VAL A 155 16.39 2.35 -7.58
N LEU A 156 15.79 3.03 -8.56
CA LEU A 156 14.59 2.55 -9.23
C LEU A 156 14.90 1.24 -9.97
N SER A 157 14.33 0.14 -9.47
CA SER A 157 14.47 -1.18 -10.08
C SER A 157 13.44 -1.41 -11.18
N LYS A 158 12.24 -0.83 -11.06
CA LYS A 158 11.11 -1.11 -11.94
C LYS A 158 10.11 0.02 -11.92
N ASP A 159 9.62 0.42 -13.09
CA ASP A 159 8.54 1.41 -13.29
C ASP A 159 7.56 0.82 -14.32
N GLN A 160 6.28 0.72 -13.96
CA GLN A 160 5.21 0.10 -14.74
C GLN A 160 3.92 0.89 -14.68
#